data_AF-A0A3U7PQQ0-F1
#
_entry.id   AF-A0A3U7PQQ0-F1
#
_cell.length_a   1.000
_cell.length_b   1.000
_cell.length_c   1.000
_cell.angle_alpha   90.00
_cell.angle_beta   90.00
_cell.angle_gamma   90.00
#
_symmetry.space_group_name_H-M   'P 1'
#
loop_
_entity.id
_entity.type
_entity.pdbx_description
1 polymer ?
#
loop_
_entity_poly.entity_id
_entity_poly.type
_entity_poly.pdbx_seq_one_letter_code
_entity_poly.pdbx_strand_id
1 'polypeptide(L)'
;MLSNDPYGNRAETDRFRQEATKYLSDESDINTLVSVFKHVRIYSMIIEMNTNLSHKSHVKGIIYDSLNSIVAILNKRERYLHLNLRSMIEHIARIALNKTYSGGDFDGTVRRRDFDYLKSNRRNENWNYLHNVYINACHYVHFSPQANINTSATFLQLLVNDCHSSQKNLIRNLHRLTSSVMETYITYFHYEVASTFYRSMADLKYLLGNSLYTKFKALN
;
A
#
# COMPACT_ATOMS: atom_id res chain seq x y z
N MET A 1 -34.13 -0.39 10.86
CA MET A 1 -33.18 -1.29 10.19
C MET A 1 -31.79 -0.72 10.38
N LEU A 2 -30.87 -1.47 10.99
CA LEU A 2 -29.45 -1.11 10.98
C LEU A 2 -28.94 -1.28 9.55
N SER A 3 -28.20 -0.30 9.02
CA SER A 3 -27.63 -0.35 7.66
C SER A 3 -26.79 -1.63 7.48
N ASN A 4 -26.93 -2.30 6.34
CA ASN A 4 -26.08 -3.43 5.95
C ASN A 4 -24.64 -2.98 5.56
N ASP A 5 -24.39 -1.67 5.50
CA ASP A 5 -23.08 -1.06 5.29
C ASP A 5 -22.94 0.17 6.20
N PRO A 6 -22.72 -0.04 7.51
CA PRO A 6 -22.75 1.05 8.49
C PRO A 6 -21.65 2.10 8.29
N TYR A 7 -20.61 1.77 7.53
CA TYR A 7 -19.45 2.64 7.26
C TYR A 7 -19.32 3.03 5.78
N GLY A 8 -20.31 2.70 4.94
CA GLY A 8 -20.31 3.02 3.51
C GLY A 8 -19.18 2.38 2.70
N ASN A 9 -18.59 1.29 3.20
CA ASN A 9 -17.42 0.66 2.58
C ASN A 9 -17.72 0.08 1.20
N ARG A 10 -18.90 -0.51 1.02
CA ARG A 10 -19.32 -1.06 -0.27
C ARG A 10 -19.64 0.08 -1.23
N ALA A 11 -20.39 1.07 -0.78
CA ALA A 11 -20.73 2.24 -1.58
C ALA A 11 -19.48 3.00 -2.08
N GLU A 12 -18.49 3.23 -1.21
CA GLU A 12 -17.22 3.86 -1.58
C GLU A 12 -16.38 3.01 -2.53
N THR A 13 -16.36 1.68 -2.32
CA THR A 13 -15.66 0.76 -3.23
C THR A 13 -16.31 0.72 -4.62
N ASP A 14 -17.65 0.78 -4.69
CA ASP A 14 -18.40 0.80 -5.93
C ASP A 14 -18.21 2.12 -6.69
N ARG A 15 -18.16 3.25 -5.98
CA ARG A 15 -17.78 4.55 -6.57
C ARG A 15 -16.37 4.51 -7.14
N PHE A 16 -15.41 3.97 -6.39
CA PHE A 16 -14.04 3.81 -6.88
C PHE A 16 -13.99 2.93 -8.14
N ARG A 17 -14.72 1.81 -8.16
CA ARG A 17 -14.83 0.94 -9.35
C ARG A 17 -15.34 1.71 -10.56
N GLN A 18 -16.44 2.45 -10.42
CA GLN A 18 -17.01 3.25 -11.50
C GLN A 18 -16.00 4.26 -12.06
N GLU A 19 -15.20 4.88 -11.19
CA GLU A 19 -14.14 5.78 -11.61
C GLU A 19 -13.03 5.04 -12.37
N ALA A 20 -12.57 3.90 -11.84
CA ALA A 20 -11.50 3.10 -12.46
C ALA A 20 -11.88 2.59 -13.88
N THR A 21 -13.15 2.25 -14.11
CA THR A 21 -13.66 1.82 -15.43
C THR A 21 -13.52 2.90 -16.51
N LYS A 22 -13.39 4.19 -16.14
CA LYS A 22 -13.14 5.27 -17.12
C LYS A 22 -11.73 5.21 -17.72
N TYR A 23 -10.80 4.54 -17.05
CA TYR A 23 -9.38 4.50 -17.40
C TYR A 23 -8.91 3.11 -17.83
N LEU A 24 -9.59 2.05 -17.38
CA LEU A 24 -9.25 0.66 -17.62
C LEU A 24 -10.45 -0.09 -18.22
N SER A 25 -10.18 -0.96 -19.18
CA SER A 25 -11.20 -1.80 -19.83
C SER A 25 -11.21 -3.25 -19.34
N ASP A 26 -10.12 -3.72 -18.72
CA ASP A 26 -10.00 -5.09 -18.23
C ASP A 26 -10.57 -5.21 -16.80
N GLU A 27 -11.62 -6.02 -16.67
CA GLU A 27 -12.33 -6.21 -15.40
C GLU A 27 -11.45 -6.85 -14.31
N SER A 28 -10.47 -7.67 -14.67
CA SER A 28 -9.53 -8.28 -13.71
C SER A 28 -8.59 -7.21 -13.12
N ASP A 29 -8.10 -6.31 -13.97
CA ASP A 29 -7.27 -5.18 -13.55
C ASP A 29 -8.05 -4.21 -12.65
N ILE A 30 -9.31 -3.91 -12.98
CA ILE A 30 -10.21 -3.10 -12.14
C ILE A 30 -10.43 -3.78 -10.78
N ASN A 31 -10.77 -5.06 -10.76
CA ASN A 31 -10.97 -5.82 -9.52
C ASN A 31 -9.70 -5.85 -8.65
N THR A 32 -8.53 -5.91 -9.28
CA THR A 32 -7.25 -5.87 -8.57
C THR A 32 -6.99 -4.51 -7.94
N LEU A 33 -7.28 -3.41 -8.62
CA LEU A 33 -7.21 -2.06 -8.03
C LEU A 33 -8.26 -1.83 -6.95
N VAL A 34 -9.46 -2.38 -7.10
CA VAL A 34 -10.49 -2.37 -6.06
C VAL A 34 -9.98 -3.04 -4.79
N SER A 35 -9.25 -4.16 -4.90
CA SER A 35 -8.60 -4.82 -3.76
C SER A 35 -7.59 -3.88 -3.06
N VAL A 36 -6.76 -3.17 -3.83
CA VAL A 36 -5.84 -2.16 -3.29
C VAL A 36 -6.60 -1.06 -2.55
N PHE A 37 -7.68 -0.54 -3.13
CA PHE A 37 -8.50 0.50 -2.53
C PHE A 37 -9.18 0.05 -1.23
N LYS A 38 -9.60 -1.23 -1.14
CA LYS A 38 -10.13 -1.79 0.11
C LYS A 38 -9.10 -1.78 1.25
N HIS A 39 -7.83 -2.03 0.96
CA HIS A 39 -6.77 -1.88 1.98
C HIS A 39 -6.68 -0.43 2.49
N VAL A 40 -6.81 0.55 1.58
CA VAL A 40 -6.88 1.98 1.97
C VAL A 40 -8.06 2.25 2.90
N ARG A 41 -9.24 1.70 2.60
CA ARG A 41 -10.44 1.84 3.45
C ARG A 41 -10.20 1.32 4.87
N ILE A 42 -9.53 0.18 5.03
CA ILE A 42 -9.17 -0.37 6.35
C ILE A 42 -8.31 0.63 7.13
N TYR A 43 -7.24 1.14 6.52
CA TYR A 43 -6.35 2.10 7.19
C TYR A 43 -7.10 3.37 7.61
N SER A 44 -7.95 3.92 6.74
CA SER A 44 -8.73 5.12 7.03
C SER A 44 -9.67 4.91 8.21
N MET A 45 -10.40 3.80 8.22
CA MET A 45 -11.32 3.47 9.32
C MET A 45 -10.59 3.34 10.65
N ILE A 46 -9.43 2.67 10.68
CA ILE A 46 -8.66 2.50 11.92
C ILE A 46 -8.16 3.85 12.42
N ILE A 47 -7.70 4.74 11.54
CA ILE A 47 -7.28 6.10 11.89
C ILE A 47 -8.43 6.95 12.45
N GLU A 48 -9.62 6.82 11.88
CA GLU A 48 -10.83 7.56 12.28
C GLU A 48 -11.38 7.07 13.62
N MET A 49 -11.41 5.74 13.82
CA MET A 49 -11.99 5.12 15.01
C MET A 49 -11.00 5.05 16.19
N ASN A 50 -9.70 5.20 15.96
CA ASN A 50 -8.67 5.16 17.00
C ASN A 50 -7.91 6.50 17.03
N THR A 51 -8.38 7.42 17.88
CA THR A 51 -7.81 8.79 17.97
C THR A 51 -6.33 8.79 18.33
N ASN A 52 -5.93 7.92 19.26
CA ASN A 52 -4.56 7.78 19.80
C ASN A 52 -3.76 6.64 19.16
N LEU A 53 -4.04 6.29 17.90
CA LEU A 53 -3.30 5.25 17.17
C LEU A 53 -1.80 5.56 17.15
N SER A 54 -0.97 4.62 17.61
CA SER A 54 0.48 4.72 17.45
C SER A 54 0.87 4.78 15.97
N HIS A 55 1.93 5.53 15.63
CA HIS A 55 2.41 5.69 14.24
C HIS A 55 1.36 6.23 13.25
N LYS A 56 0.32 6.95 13.72
CA LYS A 56 -0.77 7.49 12.89
C LYS A 56 -0.30 8.22 11.64
N SER A 57 0.79 8.99 11.71
CA SER A 57 1.38 9.70 10.57
C SER A 57 1.91 8.75 9.50
N HIS A 58 2.52 7.63 9.87
CA HIS A 58 3.01 6.62 8.94
C HIS A 58 1.87 5.86 8.28
N VAL A 59 0.79 5.57 9.02
CA VAL A 59 -0.43 4.97 8.44
C VAL A 59 -1.08 5.93 7.42
N LYS A 60 -1.14 7.24 7.74
CA LYS A 60 -1.58 8.27 6.77
C LYS A 60 -0.69 8.32 5.52
N GLY A 61 0.63 8.17 5.69
CA GLY A 61 1.58 8.05 4.58
C GLY A 61 1.26 6.86 3.68
N ILE A 62 1.03 5.67 4.26
CA ILE A 62 0.64 4.47 3.50
C ILE A 62 -0.66 4.71 2.70
N ILE A 63 -1.67 5.35 3.30
CA ILE A 63 -2.91 5.72 2.59
C ILE A 63 -2.59 6.62 1.40
N TYR A 64 -1.87 7.71 1.65
CA TYR A 64 -1.56 8.71 0.64
C TYR A 64 -0.78 8.10 -0.53
N ASP A 65 0.25 7.31 -0.23
CA ASP A 65 1.09 6.68 -1.24
C ASP A 65 0.36 5.56 -1.99
N SER A 66 -0.55 4.83 -1.33
CA SER A 66 -1.40 3.83 -2.00
C SER A 66 -2.32 4.50 -3.02
N LEU A 67 -2.98 5.60 -2.64
CA LEU A 67 -3.86 6.36 -3.53
C LEU A 67 -3.06 7.00 -4.68
N ASN A 68 -1.92 7.61 -4.39
CA ASN A 68 -1.05 8.18 -5.42
C ASN A 68 -0.47 7.11 -6.35
N SER A 69 -0.23 5.89 -5.86
CA SER A 69 0.16 4.76 -6.71
C SER A 69 -0.94 4.39 -7.71
N ILE A 70 -2.20 4.38 -7.28
CA ILE A 70 -3.34 4.18 -8.17
C ILE A 70 -3.38 5.29 -9.23
N VAL A 71 -3.34 6.56 -8.80
CA VAL A 71 -3.33 7.73 -9.70
C VAL A 71 -2.17 7.67 -10.70
N ALA A 72 -0.98 7.27 -10.26
CA ALA A 72 0.20 7.12 -11.10
C ALA A 72 -0.02 6.07 -12.20
N ILE A 73 -0.62 4.92 -11.87
CA ILE A 73 -0.94 3.86 -12.84
C ILE A 73 -1.96 4.35 -13.87
N LEU A 74 -3.05 4.99 -13.41
CA LEU A 74 -4.12 5.48 -14.30
C LEU A 74 -3.59 6.55 -15.26
N ASN A 75 -2.65 7.39 -14.80
CA ASN A 75 -2.01 8.44 -15.59
C ASN A 75 -0.70 8.00 -16.29
N LYS A 76 -0.35 6.71 -16.25
CA LYS A 76 0.86 6.17 -16.90
C LYS A 76 2.16 6.87 -16.48
N ARG A 77 2.35 7.02 -15.16
CA ARG A 77 3.50 7.67 -14.51
C ARG A 77 4.32 6.66 -13.69
N GLU A 78 5.13 5.85 -14.34
CA GLU A 78 5.83 4.74 -13.68
C GLU A 78 6.87 5.21 -12.65
N ARG A 79 7.64 6.26 -12.97
CA ARG A 79 8.64 6.78 -12.01
C ARG A 79 7.98 7.27 -10.72
N TYR A 80 6.83 7.94 -10.84
CA TYR A 80 6.07 8.42 -9.68
C TYR A 80 5.44 7.26 -8.90
N LEU A 81 4.97 6.21 -9.58
CA LEU A 81 4.55 4.97 -8.92
C LEU A 81 5.67 4.42 -8.03
N HIS A 82 6.89 4.27 -8.55
CA HIS A 82 8.03 3.74 -7.77
C HIS A 82 8.40 4.62 -6.57
N LEU A 83 8.27 5.94 -6.67
CA LEU A 83 8.41 6.85 -5.52
C LEU A 83 7.44 6.46 -4.40
N ASN A 84 6.17 6.27 -4.74
CA ASN A 84 5.13 5.89 -3.78
C ASN A 84 5.35 4.48 -3.23
N LEU A 85 5.76 3.51 -4.07
CA LEU A 85 6.06 2.14 -3.61
C LEU A 85 7.17 2.15 -2.55
N ARG A 86 8.24 2.91 -2.80
CA ARG A 86 9.35 3.09 -1.87
C ARG A 86 8.85 3.67 -0.54
N SER A 87 8.10 4.76 -0.60
CA SER A 87 7.60 5.47 0.58
C SER A 87 6.67 4.59 1.44
N MET A 88 5.77 3.82 0.84
CA MET A 88 4.93 2.84 1.56
C MET A 88 5.77 1.82 2.35
N ILE A 89 6.82 1.29 1.72
CA ILE A 89 7.71 0.30 2.37
C ILE A 89 8.45 0.94 3.55
N GLU A 90 8.91 2.19 3.39
CA GLU A 90 9.55 2.90 4.49
C GLU A 90 8.57 3.16 5.64
N HIS A 91 7.32 3.53 5.37
CA HIS A 91 6.32 3.73 6.42
C HIS A 91 6.02 2.46 7.21
N ILE A 92 5.83 1.32 6.55
CA ILE A 92 5.60 0.06 7.27
C ILE A 92 6.86 -0.43 8.00
N ALA A 93 8.06 -0.17 7.47
CA ALA A 93 9.31 -0.45 8.17
C ALA A 93 9.46 0.43 9.42
N ARG A 94 9.10 1.71 9.38
CA ARG A 94 9.10 2.59 10.57
C ARG A 94 8.19 2.06 11.66
N ILE A 95 6.99 1.59 11.30
CA ILE A 95 6.05 0.92 12.21
C ILE A 95 6.71 -0.32 12.83
N ALA A 96 7.24 -1.23 12.00
CA ALA A 96 7.80 -2.50 12.47
C ALA A 96 9.06 -2.34 13.35
N LEU A 97 9.83 -1.28 13.11
CA LEU A 97 11.01 -0.89 13.90
C LEU A 97 10.64 -0.02 15.10
N ASN A 98 9.36 0.35 15.25
CA ASN A 98 8.88 1.30 16.24
C ASN A 98 9.66 2.64 16.23
N LYS A 99 10.02 3.14 15.04
CA LYS A 99 10.74 4.39 14.88
C LYS A 99 9.78 5.58 15.03
N THR A 100 10.13 6.52 15.88
CA THR A 100 9.44 7.81 16.02
C THR A 100 10.34 8.94 15.50
N TYR A 101 9.72 10.02 15.03
CA TYR A 101 10.45 11.24 14.67
C TYR A 101 10.56 12.14 15.91
N SER A 102 11.79 12.38 16.36
CA SER A 102 12.10 13.22 17.54
C SER A 102 12.83 14.52 17.18
N GLY A 103 12.85 14.90 15.89
CA GLY A 103 13.45 16.16 15.43
C GLY A 103 14.89 16.08 14.95
N GLY A 104 15.55 14.92 15.02
CA GLY A 104 16.88 14.70 14.45
C GLY A 104 16.87 14.42 12.94
N ASP A 105 17.96 14.77 12.26
CA ASP A 105 18.13 14.64 10.79
C ASP A 105 17.94 13.23 10.25
N PHE A 106 18.09 12.21 11.10
CA PHE A 106 17.96 10.80 10.73
C PHE A 106 16.85 10.06 11.48
N ASP A 107 16.09 10.77 12.31
CA ASP A 107 15.00 10.17 13.05
C ASP A 107 13.94 9.68 12.05
N GLY A 108 13.55 8.42 12.19
CA GLY A 108 12.64 7.79 11.23
C GLY A 108 13.24 7.42 9.87
N THR A 109 14.54 7.67 9.59
CA THR A 109 15.14 7.17 8.33
C THR A 109 15.23 5.65 8.35
N VAL A 110 14.80 5.00 7.26
CA VAL A 110 14.94 3.56 7.05
C VAL A 110 16.14 3.32 6.13
N ARG A 111 17.11 2.55 6.61
CA ARG A 111 18.39 2.24 5.95
C ARG A 111 18.48 0.75 5.68
N ARG A 112 19.43 0.35 4.83
CA ARG A 112 19.70 -1.06 4.51
C ARG A 112 19.86 -1.95 5.75
N ARG A 113 20.63 -1.49 6.76
CA ARG A 113 20.82 -2.22 8.02
C ARG A 113 19.51 -2.50 8.76
N ASP A 114 18.51 -1.63 8.61
CA ASP A 114 17.21 -1.82 9.24
C ASP A 114 16.44 -2.96 8.57
N PHE A 115 16.52 -3.06 7.23
CA PHE A 115 15.98 -4.21 6.51
C PHE A 115 16.72 -5.51 6.85
N ASP A 116 18.03 -5.46 7.03
CA ASP A 116 18.82 -6.62 7.48
C ASP A 116 18.38 -7.08 8.87
N TYR A 117 18.14 -6.14 9.79
CA TYR A 117 17.55 -6.43 11.10
C TYR A 117 16.16 -7.05 10.99
N LEU A 118 15.26 -6.46 10.20
CA LEU A 118 13.89 -6.94 10.01
C LEU A 118 13.86 -8.37 9.43
N LYS A 119 14.66 -8.66 8.40
CA LYS A 119 14.76 -10.01 7.83
C LYS A 119 15.24 -11.04 8.84
N SER A 120 16.20 -10.68 9.70
CA SER A 120 16.76 -11.61 10.70
C SER A 120 15.84 -11.85 11.89
N ASN A 121 15.12 -10.81 12.35
CA ASN A 121 14.35 -10.82 13.61
C ASN A 121 12.83 -10.98 13.40
N ARG A 122 12.31 -10.74 12.20
CA ARG A 122 10.88 -10.84 11.84
C ARG A 122 10.69 -11.81 10.69
N ARG A 123 11.20 -13.04 10.85
CA ARG A 123 11.26 -14.06 9.77
C ARG A 123 9.89 -14.51 9.24
N ASN A 124 8.83 -14.36 10.03
CA ASN A 124 7.47 -14.70 9.63
C ASN A 124 6.81 -13.62 8.76
N GLU A 125 7.46 -12.46 8.62
CA GLU A 125 7.00 -11.35 7.78
C GLU A 125 7.78 -11.32 6.45
N ASN A 126 7.17 -10.78 5.40
CA ASN A 126 7.72 -10.86 4.04
C ASN A 126 8.78 -9.77 3.73
N TRP A 127 9.71 -9.52 4.65
CA TRP A 127 10.72 -8.46 4.51
C TRP A 127 11.71 -8.67 3.37
N ASN A 128 11.97 -9.92 2.98
CA ASN A 128 12.79 -10.21 1.79
C ASN A 128 12.15 -9.63 0.52
N TYR A 129 10.85 -9.87 0.35
CA TYR A 129 10.10 -9.31 -0.77
C TYR A 129 10.03 -7.78 -0.69
N LEU A 130 9.63 -7.22 0.46
CA LEU A 130 9.50 -5.77 0.64
C LEU A 130 10.83 -5.05 0.38
N HIS A 131 11.94 -5.58 0.89
CA HIS A 131 13.26 -5.00 0.65
C HIS A 131 13.68 -5.07 -0.83
N ASN A 132 13.37 -6.17 -1.53
CA ASN A 132 13.64 -6.27 -2.97
C ASN A 132 12.82 -5.25 -3.78
N VAL A 133 11.54 -5.05 -3.43
CA VAL A 133 10.71 -4.01 -4.06
C VAL A 133 11.27 -2.62 -3.76
N TYR A 134 11.71 -2.37 -2.51
CA TYR A 134 12.35 -1.12 -2.11
C TYR A 134 13.61 -0.83 -2.93
N ILE A 135 14.50 -1.82 -3.09
CA ILE A 135 15.71 -1.69 -3.90
C ILE A 135 15.35 -1.36 -5.36
N ASN A 136 14.39 -2.09 -5.93
CA ASN A 136 13.96 -1.83 -7.30
C ASN A 136 13.38 -0.41 -7.46
N ALA A 137 12.55 0.03 -6.52
CA ALA A 137 12.01 1.38 -6.52
C ALA A 137 13.11 2.45 -6.40
N CYS A 138 14.17 2.20 -5.61
CA CYS A 138 15.34 3.07 -5.55
C CYS A 138 16.04 3.19 -6.91
N HIS A 139 16.14 2.10 -7.68
CA HIS A 139 16.71 2.17 -9.03
C HIS A 139 15.92 3.14 -9.92
N TYR A 140 14.59 3.14 -9.86
CA TYR A 140 13.75 4.07 -10.64
C TYR A 140 13.88 5.52 -10.17
N VAL A 141 13.90 5.75 -8.85
CA VAL A 141 13.96 7.11 -8.28
C VAL A 141 15.32 7.76 -8.56
N HIS A 142 16.40 7.01 -8.34
CA HIS A 142 17.78 7.48 -8.47
C HIS A 142 18.38 7.30 -9.86
N PHE A 143 17.56 6.96 -10.86
CA PHE A 143 18.01 6.88 -12.25
C PHE A 143 19.16 5.87 -12.45
N SER A 144 19.00 4.69 -11.86
CA SER A 144 19.97 3.61 -11.99
C SER A 144 19.82 2.94 -13.36
N PRO A 145 20.90 2.53 -14.04
CA PRO A 145 20.84 1.82 -15.32
C PRO A 145 19.93 0.57 -15.31
N GLN A 146 19.77 -0.05 -14.14
CA GLN A 146 18.92 -1.22 -13.90
C GLN A 146 17.41 -0.91 -14.03
N ALA A 147 16.99 0.35 -13.97
CA ALA A 147 15.58 0.74 -14.04
C ALA A 147 15.03 0.90 -15.47
N ASN A 148 15.88 0.73 -16.49
CA ASN A 148 15.50 0.85 -17.91
C ASN A 148 14.60 2.06 -18.25
N ILE A 149 14.85 3.19 -17.59
CA ILE A 149 14.12 4.45 -17.82
C ILE A 149 14.50 4.97 -19.20
N ASN A 150 13.52 5.43 -19.99
CA ASN A 150 13.80 6.11 -21.26
C ASN A 150 14.39 7.50 -21.03
N THR A 151 15.70 7.53 -20.94
CA THR A 151 16.52 8.74 -20.77
C THR A 151 16.47 9.67 -21.98
N SER A 152 16.04 9.16 -23.14
CA SER A 152 15.89 9.91 -24.39
C SER A 152 14.47 10.45 -24.62
N ALA A 153 13.56 10.28 -23.67
CA ALA A 153 12.19 10.75 -23.82
C ALA A 153 12.13 12.27 -23.95
N THR A 154 11.36 12.76 -24.94
CA THR A 154 11.08 14.18 -25.11
C THR A 154 9.99 14.64 -24.14
N PHE A 155 9.90 15.95 -23.90
CA PHE A 155 8.84 16.53 -23.08
C PHE A 155 7.43 16.09 -23.52
N LEU A 156 7.15 16.09 -24.82
CA LEU A 156 5.85 15.68 -25.36
C LEU A 156 5.57 14.18 -25.17
N GLN A 157 6.60 13.33 -25.31
CA GLN A 157 6.47 11.91 -25.02
C GLN A 157 6.17 11.68 -23.55
N LEU A 158 6.90 12.36 -22.65
CA LEU A 158 6.66 12.30 -21.22
C LEU A 158 5.26 12.79 -20.86
N LEU A 159 4.72 13.84 -21.49
CA LEU A 159 3.34 14.27 -21.23
C LEU A 159 2.30 13.18 -21.49
N VAL A 160 2.52 12.33 -22.50
CA VAL A 160 1.56 11.30 -22.93
C VAL A 160 1.74 9.99 -22.17
N ASN A 161 2.98 9.51 -22.03
CA ASN A 161 3.27 8.21 -21.43
C ASN A 161 4.71 8.14 -20.90
N ASP A 162 4.86 7.87 -19.61
CA ASP A 162 6.15 7.62 -18.93
C ASP A 162 6.21 6.18 -18.35
N CYS A 163 5.45 5.25 -18.94
CA CYS A 163 5.47 3.83 -18.58
C CYS A 163 6.23 2.99 -19.61
N HIS A 164 7.16 2.18 -19.10
CA HIS A 164 7.82 1.08 -19.80
C HIS A 164 7.16 -0.26 -19.52
N SER A 165 6.67 -0.44 -18.29
CA SER A 165 5.94 -1.62 -17.87
C SER A 165 4.48 -1.56 -18.34
N SER A 166 3.89 -2.71 -18.62
CA SER A 166 2.44 -2.77 -18.88
C SER A 166 1.65 -2.38 -17.63
N GLN A 167 0.56 -1.63 -17.81
CA GLN A 167 -0.31 -1.23 -16.69
C GLN A 167 -0.80 -2.43 -15.88
N LYS A 168 -1.16 -3.53 -16.54
CA LYS A 168 -1.50 -4.81 -15.90
C LYS A 168 -0.43 -5.30 -14.93
N ASN A 169 0.85 -5.26 -15.33
CA ASN A 169 1.94 -5.67 -14.45
C ASN A 169 2.12 -4.68 -13.28
N LEU A 170 2.00 -3.38 -13.53
CA LEU A 170 2.07 -2.36 -12.48
C LEU A 170 0.95 -2.54 -11.44
N ILE A 171 -0.28 -2.80 -11.88
CA ILE A 171 -1.45 -3.07 -11.02
C ILE A 171 -1.21 -4.31 -10.16
N ARG A 172 -0.76 -5.41 -10.78
CA ARG A 172 -0.45 -6.66 -10.05
C ARG A 172 0.66 -6.46 -9.02
N ASN A 173 1.70 -5.70 -9.37
CA ASN A 173 2.81 -5.39 -8.47
C ASN A 173 2.35 -4.51 -7.29
N LEU A 174 1.53 -3.49 -7.54
CA LEU A 174 0.95 -2.65 -6.50
C LEU A 174 0.06 -3.47 -5.54
N HIS A 175 -0.79 -4.35 -6.09
CA HIS A 175 -1.61 -5.23 -5.26
C HIS A 175 -0.76 -6.16 -4.40
N ARG A 176 0.26 -6.81 -4.97
CA ARG A 176 1.15 -7.70 -4.21
C ARG A 176 1.92 -6.96 -3.11
N LEU A 177 2.34 -5.73 -3.38
CA LEU A 177 2.98 -4.86 -2.39
C LEU A 177 2.01 -4.50 -1.27
N THR A 178 0.85 -3.93 -1.60
CA THR A 178 -0.13 -3.48 -0.58
C THR A 178 -0.67 -4.64 0.25
N SER A 179 -0.84 -5.83 -0.32
CA SER A 179 -1.18 -7.04 0.46
C SER A 179 -0.06 -7.42 1.44
N SER A 180 1.20 -7.32 1.03
CA SER A 180 2.34 -7.61 1.92
C SER A 180 2.49 -6.55 3.03
N VAL A 181 2.23 -5.28 2.70
CA VAL A 181 2.20 -4.18 3.68
C VAL A 181 1.04 -4.38 4.66
N MET A 182 -0.15 -4.74 4.18
CA MET A 182 -1.33 -5.00 5.02
C MET A 182 -1.13 -6.20 5.93
N GLU A 183 -0.48 -7.26 5.43
CA GLU A 183 -0.12 -8.41 6.25
C GLU A 183 0.77 -8.00 7.43
N THR A 184 1.85 -7.27 7.16
CA THR A 184 2.70 -6.72 8.23
C THR A 184 1.87 -5.81 9.14
N TYR A 185 1.06 -4.90 8.60
CA TYR A 185 0.24 -3.98 9.39
C TYR A 185 -0.68 -4.71 10.38
N ILE A 186 -1.35 -5.77 9.92
CA ILE A 186 -2.23 -6.60 10.76
C ILE A 186 -1.46 -7.22 11.93
N THR A 187 -0.20 -7.62 11.74
CA THR A 187 0.64 -8.14 12.84
C THR A 187 0.84 -7.11 13.96
N TYR A 188 1.07 -5.83 13.61
CA TYR A 188 1.36 -4.79 14.60
C TYR A 188 0.10 -4.11 15.17
N PHE A 189 -0.99 -4.07 14.41
CA PHE A 189 -2.25 -3.40 14.78
C PHE A 189 -3.43 -4.38 14.90
N HIS A 190 -3.17 -5.65 15.23
CA HIS A 190 -4.20 -6.68 15.30
C HIS A 190 -5.36 -6.28 16.21
N TYR A 191 -5.05 -5.72 17.39
CA TYR A 191 -6.05 -5.31 18.36
C TYR A 191 -6.93 -4.17 17.85
N GLU A 192 -6.33 -3.15 17.25
CA GLU A 192 -7.04 -2.00 16.69
C GLU A 192 -7.89 -2.41 15.48
N VAL A 193 -7.41 -3.33 14.63
CA VAL A 193 -8.21 -3.91 13.55
C VAL A 193 -9.40 -4.69 14.17
N ALA A 194 -9.15 -5.55 15.15
CA ALA A 194 -10.20 -6.37 15.77
C ALA A 194 -11.27 -5.53 16.47
N SER A 195 -10.87 -4.47 17.19
CA SER A 195 -11.79 -3.58 17.90
C SER A 195 -12.63 -2.74 16.93
N THR A 196 -12.00 -2.18 15.89
CA THR A 196 -12.66 -1.39 14.83
C THR A 196 -13.77 -2.19 14.14
N PHE A 197 -13.52 -3.47 13.88
CA PHE A 197 -14.45 -4.35 13.15
C PHE A 197 -15.17 -5.37 14.04
N TYR A 198 -15.18 -5.19 15.36
CA TYR A 198 -15.75 -6.18 16.30
C TYR A 198 -17.20 -6.53 15.97
N ARG A 199 -18.02 -5.53 15.61
CA ARG A 199 -19.43 -5.72 15.22
C ARG A 199 -19.65 -5.92 13.71
N SER A 200 -18.59 -5.87 12.91
CA SER A 200 -18.63 -5.87 11.44
C SER A 200 -17.54 -6.76 10.81
N MET A 201 -17.29 -7.94 11.40
CA MET A 201 -16.29 -8.90 10.90
C MET A 201 -16.53 -9.34 9.45
N ALA A 202 -17.79 -9.36 8.99
CA ALA A 202 -18.12 -9.62 7.60
C ALA A 202 -17.57 -8.53 6.65
N ASP A 203 -17.59 -7.26 7.07
CA ASP A 203 -17.01 -6.15 6.32
C ASP A 203 -15.48 -6.25 6.32
N LEU A 204 -14.87 -6.59 7.45
CA LEU A 204 -13.42 -6.84 7.51
C LEU A 204 -13.01 -7.94 6.52
N LYS A 205 -13.75 -9.05 6.47
CA LYS A 205 -13.50 -10.13 5.50
C LYS A 205 -13.67 -9.66 4.06
N TYR A 206 -14.68 -8.83 3.78
CA TYR A 206 -14.89 -8.27 2.44
C TYR A 206 -13.75 -7.34 2.01
N LEU A 207 -13.20 -6.56 2.94
CA LEU A 207 -12.12 -5.61 2.68
C LEU A 207 -10.76 -6.31 2.53
N LEU A 208 -10.43 -7.26 3.41
CA LEU A 208 -9.17 -8.02 3.37
C LEU A 208 -9.14 -9.09 2.27
N GLY A 209 -10.30 -9.60 1.87
CA GLY A 209 -10.40 -10.82 1.08
C GLY A 209 -9.97 -12.06 1.88
N ASN A 210 -10.14 -13.24 1.27
CA ASN A 210 -10.01 -14.50 2.01
C ASN A 210 -8.59 -14.75 2.56
N SER A 211 -7.55 -14.47 1.78
CA SER A 211 -6.17 -14.80 2.18
C SER A 211 -5.71 -14.00 3.41
N LEU A 212 -5.84 -12.68 3.37
CA LEU A 212 -5.44 -11.83 4.50
C LEU A 212 -6.37 -12.00 5.70
N TYR A 213 -7.67 -12.23 5.47
CA TYR A 213 -8.61 -12.52 6.57
C TYR A 213 -8.24 -13.80 7.32
N THR A 214 -7.82 -14.86 6.62
CA THR A 214 -7.32 -16.08 7.27
C THR A 214 -6.09 -15.79 8.14
N LYS A 215 -5.15 -14.97 7.66
CA LYS A 215 -3.98 -14.57 8.44
C LYS A 215 -4.36 -13.75 9.68
N PHE A 216 -5.27 -12.79 9.52
CA PHE A 216 -5.83 -12.03 10.64
C PHE A 216 -6.45 -12.96 11.69
N LYS A 217 -7.26 -13.93 11.27
CA LYS A 217 -7.89 -14.89 12.19
C LYS A 217 -6.90 -15.75 12.94
N ALA A 218 -5.76 -16.09 12.34
CA ALA A 218 -4.71 -16.91 12.95
C ALA A 218 -3.87 -16.19 14.02
N LEU A 219 -4.04 -14.87 14.18
CA LEU A 219 -3.41 -14.09 15.26
C LEU A 219 -4.25 -14.06 16.55
N ASN A 220 -5.43 -14.69 16.55
CA ASN A 220 -6.28 -14.85 17.75
C ASN A 220 -5.90 -16.09 18.55
#